data_AF-A0A562HU50-F1
#
_entry.id   AF-A0A562HU50-F1
#
_cell.length_a   1.000
_cell.length_b   1.000
_cell.length_c   1.000
_cell.angle_alpha   90.00
_cell.angle_beta   90.00
_cell.angle_gamma   90.00
#
_symmetry.space_group_name_H-M   'P 1'
#
loop_
_entity.id
_entity.type
_entity.pdbx_description
1 polymer ?
#
loop_
_entity_poly.entity_id
_entity_poly.type
_entity_poly.pdbx_seq_one_letter_code
_entity_poly.pdbx_strand_id
1 'polypeptide(L)'
;MTARRFATYVTGTTDEYRLDVVTDPEPDNPQAVIYFTADDVEAAERQAQRLLAAVDGPEDRYGELYVHDGDGTAVYCDTVHLPA
;
A
#
# COMPACT_ATOMS: atom_id res chain seq x y z
N MET A 1 12.28 -15.96 -22.53
CA MET A 1 11.46 -15.47 -21.40
C MET A 1 10.81 -14.19 -21.84
N THR A 2 9.51 -14.25 -22.15
CA THR A 2 8.75 -13.13 -22.68
C THR A 2 8.40 -12.20 -21.52
N ALA A 3 8.96 -10.99 -21.50
CA ALA A 3 8.51 -9.94 -20.60
C ALA A 3 7.02 -9.68 -20.88
N ARG A 4 6.15 -10.13 -19.97
CA ARG A 4 4.72 -9.92 -20.08
C ARG A 4 4.47 -8.46 -19.74
N ARG A 5 4.12 -7.69 -20.76
CA ARG A 5 3.76 -6.28 -20.65
C ARG A 5 2.53 -6.19 -19.74
N PHE A 6 2.68 -5.59 -18.57
CA PHE A 6 1.56 -5.14 -17.74
C PHE A 6 0.86 -4.02 -18.50
N ALA A 7 -0.08 -4.40 -19.36
CA ALA A 7 -1.02 -3.49 -19.99
C ALA A 7 -2.40 -3.86 -19.44
N THR A 8 -2.62 -3.55 -18.17
CA THR A 8 -3.98 -3.48 -17.64
C THR A 8 -4.30 -2.01 -17.48
N TYR A 9 -4.58 -1.34 -18.60
CA TYR A 9 -5.40 -0.13 -18.55
C TYR A 9 -6.81 -0.62 -18.26
N VAL A 10 -7.18 -0.72 -16.98
CA VAL A 10 -8.59 -0.65 -16.62
C VAL A 10 -8.91 0.81 -16.39
N THR A 11 -9.30 1.49 -17.46
CA THR A 11 -9.93 2.80 -17.34
C THR A 11 -11.27 2.64 -16.62
N GLY A 12 -11.25 2.68 -15.28
CA GLY A 12 -12.44 2.77 -14.43
C GLY A 12 -12.64 1.68 -13.37
N THR A 13 -11.66 0.82 -13.05
CA THR A 13 -11.74 0.01 -11.82
C THR A 13 -10.77 0.58 -10.79
N THR A 14 -11.30 0.97 -9.65
CA THR A 14 -10.46 1.21 -8.48
C THR A 14 -9.82 -0.11 -8.06
N ASP A 15 -8.50 -0.18 -8.07
CA ASP A 15 -7.77 -1.34 -7.57
C ASP A 15 -7.86 -1.37 -6.04
N GLU A 16 -7.89 -2.57 -5.46
CA GLU A 16 -7.82 -2.76 -4.02
C GLU A 16 -6.35 -2.76 -3.57
N TYR A 17 -6.05 -1.95 -2.57
CA TYR A 17 -4.75 -1.80 -1.95
C TYR A 17 -4.81 -2.23 -0.49
N ARG A 18 -3.70 -2.77 -0.01
CA ARG A 18 -3.46 -3.13 1.38
C ARG A 18 -2.28 -2.31 1.89
N LEU A 19 -2.47 -1.61 3.01
CA LEU A 19 -1.40 -0.93 3.73
C LEU A 19 -1.13 -1.66 5.04
N ASP A 20 0.08 -2.17 5.19
CA ASP A 20 0.56 -2.77 6.42
C ASP A 20 1.33 -1.69 7.18
N VAL A 21 0.79 -1.23 8.31
CA VAL A 21 1.38 -0.17 9.12
C VAL A 21 2.42 -0.77 10.06
N VAL A 22 3.68 -0.40 9.84
CA VAL A 22 4.83 -0.92 10.56
C VAL A 22 5.41 0.20 11.43
N THR A 23 5.24 0.03 12.74
CA THR A 23 5.64 1.02 13.77
C THR A 23 6.81 0.54 14.63
N ASP A 24 7.28 -0.69 14.41
CA ASP A 24 8.41 -1.30 15.10
C ASP A 24 9.37 -1.87 14.04
N PRO A 25 10.68 -2.00 14.30
CA PRO A 25 11.62 -2.64 13.37
C PRO A 25 11.27 -4.07 12.93
N GLU A 26 10.23 -4.71 13.48
CA GLU A 26 9.73 -6.01 13.04
C GLU A 26 8.58 -5.88 12.01
N PRO A 27 8.86 -5.93 10.69
CA PRO A 27 7.84 -5.81 9.64
C PRO A 27 6.86 -7.00 9.57
N ASP A 28 7.23 -8.16 10.15
CA ASP A 28 6.40 -9.37 10.11
C ASP A 28 5.13 -9.27 11.01
N ASN A 29 5.06 -8.26 11.88
CA ASN A 29 3.93 -8.02 12.79
C ASN A 29 3.39 -6.59 12.64
N PRO A 30 2.68 -6.26 11.55
CA PRO A 30 2.13 -4.93 11.37
C PRO A 30 1.15 -4.58 12.51
N GLN A 31 1.24 -3.36 13.02
CA GLN A 31 0.32 -2.84 14.05
C GLN A 31 -1.12 -2.80 13.52
N ALA A 32 -1.28 -2.45 12.24
CA ALA A 32 -2.57 -2.39 11.58
C ALA A 32 -2.43 -2.79 10.10
N VAL A 33 -3.46 -3.46 9.58
CA VAL A 33 -3.60 -3.75 8.15
C VAL A 33 -4.86 -3.06 7.66
N ILE A 34 -4.72 -2.16 6.68
CA ILE A 34 -5.80 -1.33 6.18
C ILE A 34 -6.03 -1.63 4.71
N TYR A 35 -7.23 -2.06 4.36
CA TYR A 35 -7.65 -2.26 2.97
C TYR A 35 -8.41 -1.04 2.48
N PHE A 36 -8.07 -0.55 1.30
CA PHE A 36 -8.74 0.60 0.67
C PHE A 36 -8.63 0.51 -0.85
N THR A 37 -9.52 1.20 -1.55
CA THR A 37 -9.51 1.24 -3.02
C THR A 37 -8.95 2.58 -3.50
N ALA A 38 -8.18 2.57 -4.59
CA ALA A 38 -7.67 3.80 -5.21
C ALA A 38 -7.74 3.71 -6.75
N ASP A 39 -7.82 4.87 -7.40
CA ASP A 39 -7.90 4.95 -8.88
C ASP A 39 -6.59 4.56 -9.57
N ASP A 40 -5.46 4.82 -8.92
CA ASP A 40 -4.10 4.52 -9.38
C ASP A 40 -3.13 4.45 -8.20
N VAL A 41 -1.88 4.06 -8.48
CA VAL A 41 -0.82 3.90 -7.46
C VAL A 41 -0.49 5.22 -6.77
N GLU A 42 -0.47 6.35 -7.48
CA GLU A 42 -0.18 7.65 -6.87
C GLU A 42 -1.30 8.08 -5.90
N ALA A 43 -2.56 7.83 -6.27
CA ALA A 43 -3.71 8.04 -5.39
C ALA A 43 -3.63 7.11 -4.18
N ALA A 44 -3.17 5.87 -4.38
CA ALA A 44 -2.97 4.91 -3.31
C ALA A 44 -1.89 5.36 -2.31
N GLU A 45 -0.74 5.83 -2.80
CA GLU A 45 0.35 6.37 -1.97
C GLU A 45 -0.11 7.59 -1.15
N ARG A 46 -0.81 8.53 -1.78
CA ARG A 46 -1.36 9.71 -1.08
C ARG A 46 -2.37 9.31 0.00
N GLN A 47 -3.21 8.32 -0.28
CA GLN A 47 -4.17 7.80 0.68
C GLN A 47 -3.45 7.05 1.81
N ALA A 48 -2.43 6.25 1.49
CA ALA A 48 -1.61 5.54 2.47
C ALA A 48 -0.89 6.50 3.41
N GLN A 49 -0.33 7.61 2.92
CA GLN A 49 0.26 8.65 3.76
C GLN A 49 -0.76 9.24 4.75
N ARG A 50 -2.00 9.50 4.31
CA ARG A 50 -3.06 10.03 5.18
C ARG A 50 -3.48 9.00 6.24
N LEU A 51 -3.61 7.74 5.85
CA LEU A 51 -3.93 6.65 6.76
C LEU A 51 -2.82 6.46 7.80
N LEU A 52 -1.56 6.46 7.36
CA LEU A 52 -0.40 6.35 8.23
C LEU A 52 -0.30 7.54 9.20
N ALA A 53 -0.60 8.76 8.75
CA ALA A 53 -0.65 9.95 9.61
C ALA A 53 -1.73 9.86 10.70
N ALA A 54 -2.83 9.15 10.43
CA ALA A 54 -3.93 8.96 11.35
C ALA A 54 -3.72 7.82 12.36
N VAL A 55 -2.69 6.97 12.19
CA VAL A 55 -2.37 5.91 13.14
C VAL A 55 -1.59 6.48 14.32
N ASP A 56 -2.11 6.31 15.54
CA ASP A 56 -1.38 6.61 16.76
C ASP A 56 -0.18 5.67 16.93
N GLY A 57 0.98 6.23 17.24
CA GLY A 57 2.23 5.46 17.32
C GLY A 57 3.47 6.35 17.43
N PRO A 58 4.68 5.76 17.26
CA PRO A 58 5.93 6.50 17.22
C PRO A 58 5.99 7.47 16.04
N GLU A 59 6.86 8.48 16.15
CA GLU A 59 7.06 9.50 15.11
C GLU A 59 7.61 8.89 13.81
N ASP A 60 8.53 7.93 13.94
CA ASP A 60 9.06 7.16 12.82
C ASP A 60 8.13 5.97 12.53
N ARG A 61 7.22 6.18 11.59
CA ARG A 61 6.25 5.19 11.11
C ARG A 61 6.37 5.08 9.60
N TYR A 62 6.34 3.83 9.15
CA TYR A 62 6.27 3.54 7.73
C TYR A 62 5.15 2.53 7.48
N GLY A 63 4.71 2.46 6.24
CA GLY A 63 3.71 1.50 5.83
C GLY A 63 4.11 0.84 4.52
N GLU A 64 3.93 -0.46 4.44
CA GLU A 64 4.16 -1.20 3.20
C GLU A 64 2.86 -1.26 2.42
N LEU A 65 2.90 -0.73 1.20
CA LEU A 65 1.76 -0.69 0.30
C LEU A 65 1.81 -1.89 -0.64
N TYR A 66 0.68 -2.57 -0.76
CA TYR A 66 0.47 -3.69 -1.66
C TYR A 66 -0.76 -3.43 -2.53
N VAL A 67 -0.74 -3.88 -3.78
CA VAL A 67 -1.90 -3.89 -4.69
C VAL A 67 -2.40 -5.31 -4.84
N HIS A 68 -3.72 -5.50 -4.80
CA HIS A 68 -4.34 -6.77 -5.15
C HIS A 68 -4.42 -6.89 -6.68
N ASP A 69 -3.82 -7.95 -7.23
CA ASP A 69 -3.81 -8.18 -8.69
C ASP A 69 -5.11 -8.80 -9.24
N GLY A 70 -6.14 -8.92 -8.41
CA GLY A 70 -7.42 -9.55 -8.74
C GLY A 70 -7.43 -11.08 -8.65
N ASP A 71 -6.27 -11.73 -8.51
CA ASP A 71 -6.13 -13.18 -8.34
C ASP A 71 -5.98 -13.58 -6.85
N GLY A 72 -6.30 -12.64 -5.94
CA GLY A 72 -6.21 -12.83 -4.50
C GLY A 72 -4.80 -12.68 -3.93
N THR A 73 -3.81 -12.32 -4.76
CA THR A 73 -2.44 -12.05 -4.31
C THR A 73 -2.23 -10.56 -4.15
N ALA A 74 -1.69 -10.16 -3.01
CA ALA A 74 -1.23 -8.79 -2.77
C ALA A 74 0.24 -8.69 -3.21
N VAL A 75 0.50 -7.85 -4.21
CA VAL A 75 1.83 -7.59 -4.76
C VAL A 75 2.40 -6.34 -4.11
N TYR A 76 3.63 -6.41 -3.61
CA TYR A 76 4.32 -5.25 -3.03
C TYR A 76 4.46 -4.12 -4.06
N CYS A 77 4.06 -2.92 -3.67
CA CYS A 77 4.18 -1.69 -4.46
C CYS A 77 5.34 -0.82 -3.97
N ASP A 78 5.24 -0.34 -2.73
CA ASP A 78 6.17 0.65 -2.21
C ASP A 78 6.19 0.69 -0.67
N THR A 79 7.21 1.33 -0.10
CA THR A 79 7.27 1.67 1.32
C THR A 79 6.99 3.16 1.49
N VAL A 80 5.87 3.46 2.16
CA VAL A 80 5.45 4.82 2.47
C VAL A 80 6.06 5.22 3.82
N HIS A 81 7.03 6.13 3.80
CA HIS A 81 7.59 6.72 5.01
C HIS A 81 6.90 8.05 5.32
N LEU A 82 6.56 8.26 6.59
CA LEU A 82 6.21 9.59 7.09
C LEU A 82 7.48 10.19 7.74
N PRO A 83 8.18 11.12 7.06
CA PRO A 83 9.26 11.85 7.71
C PRO A 83 8.68 12.68 8.87
N ALA A 84 9.34 12.59 10.03
CA ALA A 84 9.02 13.36 11.23
C ALA A 84 9.10 14.88 10.98
#